data_AF-A0A0L0UMK5-F1
#
_entry.id   AF-A0A0L0UMK5-F1
#
_cell.length_a   1.000
_cell.length_b   1.000
_cell.length_c   1.000
_cell.angle_alpha   90.00
_cell.angle_beta   90.00
_cell.angle_gamma   90.00
#
_symmetry.space_group_name_H-M   'P 1'
#
loop_
_entity.id
_entity.type
_entity.pdbx_description
1 polymer ?
#
loop_
_entity_poly.entity_id
_entity_poly.type
_entity_poly.pdbx_seq_one_letter_code
_entity_poly.pdbx_strand_id
1 'polypeptide(L)'
;MLIKNHFDHDYTEPATINVLSSPWIIIKHAECDKEKAGYLIYYTKDGSEEEEFDYFIDALSYYQIIDNTINVRIKLTKKNDHAANNLITAICKYYKFLGRSEEESRALANNMVKGTIDQVIPQFSPIELGVLS
;
A
#
# COMPACT_ATOMS: atom_id res chain seq x y z
N MET A 1 1.39 15.84 -4.71
CA MET A 1 1.10 15.89 -6.16
C MET A 1 1.80 14.69 -6.79
N LEU A 2 1.06 13.63 -7.10
CA LEU A 2 1.61 12.46 -7.79
C LEU A 2 1.47 12.72 -9.30
N ILE A 3 2.59 12.68 -10.01
CA ILE A 3 2.61 12.86 -11.47
C ILE A 3 2.06 11.57 -12.08
N LYS A 4 0.86 11.65 -12.65
CA LYS A 4 0.21 10.53 -13.35
C LYS A 4 0.68 10.60 -14.80
N ASN A 5 1.72 9.84 -15.15
CA ASN A 5 2.18 9.75 -16.53
C ASN A 5 1.39 8.67 -17.28
N HIS A 6 0.84 9.08 -18.42
CA HIS A 6 -0.09 8.30 -19.24
C HIS A 6 0.68 7.32 -20.16
N PHE A 7 1.51 6.44 -19.59
CA PHE A 7 2.25 5.43 -20.37
C PHE A 7 1.72 4.02 -20.05
N ASP A 8 1.18 3.38 -21.08
CA ASP A 8 0.56 2.05 -21.06
C ASP A 8 1.60 0.91 -20.90
N HIS A 9 2.88 1.22 -21.12
CA HIS A 9 4.02 0.36 -20.88
C HIS A 9 5.11 1.23 -20.26
N ASP A 10 5.56 0.93 -19.03
CA ASP A 10 6.93 1.20 -18.55
C ASP A 10 7.03 0.91 -17.05
N TYR A 11 7.50 -0.30 -16.71
CA TYR A 11 7.94 -0.65 -15.36
C TYR A 11 9.27 0.04 -14.97
N THR A 12 9.68 1.07 -15.72
CA THR A 12 11.00 1.72 -15.67
C THR A 12 10.97 3.08 -14.96
N GLU A 13 9.85 3.42 -14.30
CA GLU A 13 9.75 4.70 -13.59
C GLU A 13 10.69 4.73 -12.37
N PRO A 14 11.60 5.72 -12.29
CA PRO A 14 12.51 5.84 -11.17
C PRO A 14 11.76 6.26 -9.89
N ALA A 15 12.13 5.69 -8.75
CA ALA A 15 11.62 6.13 -7.45
C ALA A 15 12.15 7.54 -7.14
N THR A 16 11.27 8.55 -7.19
CA THR A 16 11.64 9.93 -6.84
C THR A 16 11.64 10.15 -5.33
N ILE A 17 12.35 11.17 -4.83
CA ILE A 17 12.35 11.51 -3.40
C ILE A 17 10.94 11.78 -2.85
N ASN A 18 10.04 12.30 -3.69
CA ASN A 18 8.64 12.51 -3.34
C ASN A 18 7.86 11.20 -3.17
N VAL A 19 8.26 10.13 -3.86
CA VAL A 19 7.68 8.80 -3.64
C VAL A 19 8.09 8.28 -2.26
N LEU A 20 9.35 8.50 -1.86
CA LEU A 20 9.86 8.04 -0.55
C LEU A 20 9.28 8.82 0.65
N SER A 21 8.95 10.10 0.46
CA SER A 21 8.34 10.94 1.52
C SER A 21 6.81 10.89 1.54
N SER A 22 6.19 10.18 0.59
CA SER A 22 4.74 10.04 0.47
C SER A 22 4.16 9.20 1.63
N PRO A 23 2.90 9.47 2.06
CA PRO A 23 2.18 8.63 3.02
C PRO A 23 1.94 7.18 2.54
N TRP A 24 2.18 6.92 1.25
CA TRP A 24 2.20 5.57 0.68
C TRP A 24 3.13 5.49 -0.52
N ILE A 25 3.67 4.30 -0.74
CA ILE A 25 4.51 3.95 -1.89
C ILE A 25 3.77 2.89 -2.69
N ILE A 26 3.49 3.17 -3.97
CA ILE A 26 2.79 2.25 -4.87
C ILE A 26 3.81 1.71 -5.87
N ILE A 27 3.93 0.39 -5.96
CA ILE A 27 4.84 -0.31 -6.87
C ILE A 27 3.99 -1.19 -7.80
N LYS A 28 3.97 -0.87 -9.09
CA LYS A 28 3.41 -1.74 -10.13
C LYS A 28 4.49 -2.70 -10.60
N HIS A 29 4.18 -3.99 -10.70
CA HIS A 29 5.15 -4.99 -11.14
C HIS A 29 4.53 -5.97 -12.15
N ALA A 30 5.38 -6.49 -13.04
CA ALA A 30 5.03 -7.58 -13.94
C ALA A 30 4.92 -8.90 -13.17
N GLU A 31 4.41 -9.93 -13.83
CA GLU A 31 4.41 -11.28 -13.29
C GLU A 31 5.85 -11.75 -13.01
N CYS A 32 6.05 -12.36 -11.85
CA CYS A 32 7.34 -12.93 -11.44
C CYS A 32 7.12 -14.34 -10.89
N ASP A 33 8.21 -15.08 -10.67
CA ASP A 33 8.18 -16.50 -10.29
C ASP A 33 7.27 -16.84 -9.10
N LYS A 34 7.04 -15.88 -8.19
CA LYS A 34 6.27 -16.07 -6.96
C LYS A 34 4.94 -15.31 -6.94
N GLU A 35 4.66 -14.47 -7.92
CA GLU A 35 3.56 -13.52 -7.82
C GLU A 35 3.07 -13.01 -9.18
N LYS A 36 1.74 -12.94 -9.35
CA LYS A 36 1.12 -12.45 -10.59
C LYS A 36 1.35 -10.95 -10.76
N ALA A 37 1.29 -10.44 -11.99
CA ALA A 37 1.32 -9.01 -12.24
C ALA A 37 0.29 -8.25 -11.38
N GLY A 38 0.67 -7.10 -10.84
CA GLY A 38 -0.19 -6.37 -9.90
C GLY A 38 0.50 -5.21 -9.20
N TYR A 39 -0.02 -4.88 -8.02
CA TYR A 39 0.44 -3.76 -7.20
C TYR A 39 0.89 -4.22 -5.81
N LEU A 40 2.04 -3.73 -5.38
CA LEU A 40 2.51 -3.80 -4.00
C LEU A 40 2.53 -2.37 -3.43
N ILE A 41 1.81 -2.16 -2.34
CA ILE A 41 1.61 -0.85 -1.74
C ILE A 41 2.12 -0.88 -0.31
N TYR A 42 3.02 0.04 0.03
CA TYR A 42 3.47 0.26 1.39
C TYR A 42 2.79 1.50 1.95
N TYR A 43 2.00 1.34 3.01
CA TYR A 43 1.37 2.44 3.73
C TYR A 43 2.26 2.85 4.90
N THR A 44 2.72 4.11 4.90
CA THR A 44 3.79 4.58 5.79
C THR A 44 3.32 5.34 7.02
N LYS A 45 2.04 5.70 7.06
CA LYS A 45 1.38 6.28 8.24
C LYS A 45 1.09 5.21 9.30
N ASP A 46 0.68 5.67 10.47
CA ASP A 46 0.47 4.81 11.64
C ASP A 46 -0.81 3.96 11.55
N GLY A 47 -1.86 4.46 10.89
CA GLY A 47 -3.12 3.72 10.73
C GLY A 47 -3.96 3.67 12.00
N SER A 48 -3.75 4.61 12.92
CA SER A 48 -4.48 4.72 14.17
C SER A 48 -5.96 5.08 13.97
N GLU A 49 -6.28 5.83 12.91
CA GLU A 49 -7.64 6.31 12.63
C GLU A 49 -8.15 5.75 11.29
N GLU A 50 -9.44 5.39 11.24
CA GLU A 50 -10.09 4.85 10.03
C GLU A 50 -10.12 5.89 8.90
N GLU A 51 -10.31 7.16 9.24
CA GLU A 51 -10.41 8.30 8.31
C GLU A 51 -9.14 8.49 7.47
N GLU A 52 -7.97 8.12 8.01
CA GLU A 52 -6.73 8.15 7.23
C GLU A 52 -6.78 7.17 6.05
N PHE A 53 -7.48 6.05 6.23
CA PHE A 53 -7.65 5.04 5.19
C PHE A 53 -8.70 5.44 4.17
N ASP A 54 -9.75 6.20 4.53
CA ASP A 54 -10.72 6.72 3.55
C ASP A 54 -9.99 7.51 2.45
N TYR A 55 -9.11 8.44 2.82
CA TYR A 55 -8.31 9.21 1.84
C TYR A 55 -7.36 8.33 1.01
N PHE A 56 -6.79 7.30 1.65
CA PHE A 56 -5.91 6.36 0.96
C PHE A 56 -6.69 5.53 -0.08
N ILE A 57 -7.87 5.01 0.28
CA ILE A 57 -8.72 4.23 -0.62
C ILE A 57 -9.25 5.09 -1.77
N ASP A 58 -9.65 6.33 -1.50
CA ASP A 58 -10.04 7.29 -2.54
C ASP A 58 -8.90 7.51 -3.54
N ALA A 59 -7.66 7.64 -3.06
CA ALA A 59 -6.50 7.73 -3.93
C ALA A 59 -6.33 6.47 -4.79
N LEU A 60 -6.45 5.27 -4.21
CA LEU A 60 -6.34 4.01 -4.96
C LEU A 60 -7.44 3.85 -6.02
N SER A 61 -8.67 4.25 -5.71
CA SER A 61 -9.78 4.26 -6.66
C SER A 61 -9.56 5.27 -7.78
N TYR A 62 -9.06 6.47 -7.47
CA TYR A 62 -8.68 7.45 -8.49
C TYR A 62 -7.62 6.90 -9.46
N TYR A 63 -6.69 6.07 -8.98
CA TYR A 63 -5.71 5.37 -9.81
C TYR A 63 -6.25 4.08 -10.46
N GLN A 64 -7.51 3.74 -10.25
CA GLN A 64 -8.17 2.50 -10.69
C GLN A 64 -7.48 1.22 -10.21
N ILE A 65 -6.67 1.30 -9.15
CA ILE A 65 -5.89 0.18 -8.62
C ILE A 65 -6.81 -0.81 -7.92
N ILE A 66 -7.70 -0.30 -7.06
CA ILE A 66 -8.60 -1.13 -6.24
C ILE A 66 -9.83 -1.61 -7.02
N ASP A 67 -10.17 -0.93 -8.12
CA ASP A 67 -11.34 -1.24 -8.95
C ASP A 67 -11.08 -2.31 -10.01
N ASN A 68 -9.89 -2.27 -10.64
CA ASN A 68 -9.62 -3.06 -11.85
C ASN A 68 -8.59 -4.18 -11.67
N THR A 69 -7.96 -4.32 -10.50
CA THR A 69 -6.81 -5.23 -10.34
C THR A 69 -7.08 -6.34 -9.34
N ILE A 70 -6.91 -7.59 -9.78
CA ILE A 70 -7.13 -8.80 -8.98
C ILE A 70 -6.01 -9.01 -7.95
N ASN A 71 -4.83 -8.43 -8.18
CA ASN A 71 -3.65 -8.63 -7.33
C ASN A 71 -3.10 -7.33 -6.75
N VAL A 72 -3.78 -6.82 -5.73
CA VAL A 72 -3.31 -5.67 -4.93
C VAL A 72 -2.88 -6.20 -3.57
N ARG A 73 -1.67 -5.86 -3.14
CA ARG A 73 -1.13 -6.24 -1.83
C ARG A 73 -0.72 -5.00 -1.06
N ILE A 74 -1.33 -4.79 0.10
CA ILE A 74 -1.08 -3.63 0.95
C ILE A 74 -0.36 -4.10 2.21
N LYS A 75 0.80 -3.50 2.47
CA LYS A 75 1.62 -3.72 3.66
C LYS A 75 1.70 -2.45 4.49
N LEU A 76 1.54 -2.59 5.80
CA LEU A 76 1.71 -1.50 6.77
C LEU A 76 3.18 -1.45 7.18
N THR A 77 3.81 -0.28 7.13
CA THR A 77 5.24 -0.19 7.51
C THR A 77 5.46 0.02 9.00
N LYS A 78 4.47 0.62 9.69
CA LYS A 78 4.48 0.83 11.13
C LYS A 78 3.74 -0.28 11.85
N LYS A 79 4.25 -0.62 13.04
CA LYS A 79 3.59 -1.57 13.92
C LYS A 79 2.50 -0.86 14.72
N ASN A 80 1.26 -1.19 14.39
CA ASN A 80 0.07 -0.76 15.12
C ASN A 80 -0.94 -1.92 15.08
N ASP A 81 -1.38 -2.36 16.26
CA ASP A 81 -2.22 -3.56 16.41
C ASP A 81 -3.63 -3.37 15.80
N HIS A 82 -4.08 -2.12 15.63
CA HIS A 82 -5.38 -1.77 15.09
C HIS A 82 -5.35 -1.44 13.60
N ALA A 83 -4.20 -1.01 13.07
CA ALA A 83 -4.10 -0.50 11.71
C ALA A 83 -4.54 -1.50 10.63
N ALA A 84 -4.22 -2.80 10.79
CA ALA A 84 -4.65 -3.82 9.85
C ALA A 84 -6.18 -3.99 9.83
N ASN A 85 -6.81 -3.95 11.01
CA ASN A 85 -8.25 -4.07 11.13
C ASN A 85 -8.96 -2.82 10.60
N ASN A 86 -8.43 -1.64 10.91
CA ASN A 86 -8.95 -0.36 10.41
C ASN A 86 -8.89 -0.31 8.87
N LEU A 87 -7.79 -0.74 8.27
CA LEU A 87 -7.66 -0.83 6.81
C LEU A 87 -8.67 -1.82 6.20
N ILE A 88 -8.87 -2.99 6.82
CA ILE A 88 -9.88 -3.95 6.37
C ILE A 88 -11.27 -3.32 6.41
N THR A 89 -11.61 -2.63 7.49
CA THR A 89 -12.91 -1.95 7.65
C THR A 89 -13.12 -0.90 6.56
N ALA A 90 -12.12 -0.06 6.28
CA ALA A 90 -12.18 0.96 5.24
C ALA A 90 -12.38 0.35 3.84
N ILE A 91 -11.63 -0.71 3.49
CA ILE A 91 -11.82 -1.43 2.21
C ILE A 91 -13.22 -2.05 2.13
N CYS A 92 -13.71 -2.63 3.22
CA CYS A 92 -15.06 -3.20 3.26
C CYS A 92 -16.13 -2.13 3.04
N LYS A 93 -16.01 -0.98 3.71
CA LYS A 93 -16.90 0.18 3.57
C LYS A 93 -16.94 0.67 2.13
N TYR A 94 -15.78 0.75 1.47
CA TYR A 94 -15.68 1.12 0.06
C TYR A 94 -16.42 0.15 -0.86
N TYR A 95 -16.17 -1.16 -0.76
CA TYR A 95 -16.86 -2.13 -1.63
C TYR A 95 -18.36 -2.25 -1.34
N LYS A 96 -18.77 -2.10 -0.07
CA LYS A 96 -20.19 -1.99 0.31
C LYS A 96 -20.84 -0.79 -0.36
N PHE A 97 -20.16 0.36 -0.41
CA PHE A 97 -20.65 1.56 -1.11
C PHE A 97 -20.84 1.31 -2.62
N LEU A 98 -19.98 0.49 -3.23
CA LEU A 98 -20.13 0.05 -4.63
C LEU A 98 -21.22 -1.03 -4.84
N GLY A 99 -21.96 -1.40 -3.80
CA GLY A 99 -23.07 -2.36 -3.87
C GLY A 99 -22.66 -3.84 -3.75
N ARG A 100 -21.43 -4.13 -3.29
CA ARG A 100 -20.99 -5.51 -3.01
C ARG A 100 -21.60 -6.04 -1.71
N SER A 101 -21.73 -7.36 -1.61
CA SER A 101 -22.14 -8.00 -0.37
C SER A 101 -21.07 -7.85 0.72
N GLU A 102 -21.48 -7.97 1.99
CA GLU A 102 -20.55 -7.89 3.11
C GLU A 102 -19.48 -8.99 3.06
N GLU A 103 -19.87 -10.21 2.69
CA GLU A 103 -18.97 -11.36 2.60
C GLU A 103 -17.95 -11.18 1.47
N GLU A 104 -18.39 -10.75 0.29
CA GLU A 104 -17.49 -10.43 -0.84
C GLU A 104 -16.50 -9.32 -0.48
N SER A 105 -17.00 -8.24 0.13
CA SER A 105 -16.20 -7.09 0.53
C SER A 105 -15.10 -7.50 1.52
N ARG A 106 -15.46 -8.36 2.49
CA ARG A 106 -14.53 -8.88 3.49
C ARG A 106 -13.50 -9.83 2.89
N ALA A 107 -13.89 -10.68 1.95
CA ALA A 107 -12.98 -11.58 1.24
C ALA A 107 -11.94 -10.80 0.42
N LEU A 108 -12.37 -9.75 -0.29
CA LEU A 108 -11.48 -8.86 -1.03
C LEU A 108 -10.51 -8.13 -0.10
N ALA A 109 -11.01 -7.53 0.99
CA ALA A 109 -10.17 -6.85 1.96
C ALA A 109 -9.10 -7.77 2.57
N ASN A 110 -9.50 -8.98 3.00
CA ASN A 110 -8.57 -9.97 3.55
C ASN A 110 -7.54 -10.45 2.51
N ASN A 111 -7.91 -10.49 1.23
CA ASN A 111 -6.96 -10.83 0.17
C ASN A 111 -5.91 -9.72 0.00
N MET A 112 -6.32 -8.46 0.05
CA MET A 112 -5.45 -7.32 -0.20
C MET A 112 -4.50 -7.01 0.96
N VAL A 113 -4.97 -7.10 2.20
CA VAL A 113 -4.17 -6.71 3.38
C VAL A 113 -3.21 -7.84 3.76
N LYS A 114 -1.90 -7.58 3.67
CA LYS A 114 -0.82 -8.55 3.96
C LYS A 114 -0.10 -8.29 5.29
N GLY A 115 -0.72 -7.52 6.19
CA GLY A 115 -0.19 -7.23 7.51
C GLY A 115 0.94 -6.20 7.53
N THR A 116 1.64 -6.13 8.66
CA THR A 116 2.79 -5.25 8.86
C THR A 116 4.07 -5.91 8.31
N ILE A 117 5.05 -5.12 7.89
CA ILE A 117 6.35 -5.65 7.44
C ILE A 117 7.00 -6.45 8.58
N ASP A 118 7.37 -7.71 8.31
CA ASP A 118 7.87 -8.67 9.31
C ASP A 118 9.27 -8.36 9.85
N GLN A 119 10.12 -7.74 9.03
CA GLN A 119 11.54 -7.53 9.34
C GLN A 119 11.97 -6.11 8.99
N VAL A 120 12.35 -5.34 10.01
CA VAL A 120 13.05 -4.06 9.85
C VAL A 120 14.53 -4.31 10.10
N ILE A 121 15.35 -4.20 9.06
CA ILE A 121 16.82 -4.27 9.19
C ILE A 121 17.31 -2.82 9.27
N PRO A 122 17.69 -2.31 10.45
CA PRO A 122 18.34 -1.00 10.54
C PRO A 122 19.73 -1.12 9.93
N GLN A 123 19.88 -0.72 8.67
CA GLN A 123 21.19 -0.57 8.04
C GLN A 123 21.78 0.77 8.47
N PHE A 124 22.10 0.88 9.76
CA PHE A 124 22.78 2.04 10.33
C PHE A 124 24.06 1.52 11.00
N SER A 125 25.21 1.78 10.39
CA SER A 125 26.51 1.57 11.01
C SER A 125 26.99 2.90 11.59
N PRO A 126 27.08 3.06 12.93
CA PRO A 126 27.64 4.27 13.55
C PRO A 126 29.08 4.55 13.12
N ILE A 127 29.79 3.51 12.68
CA ILE A 127 31.18 3.55 12.19
C ILE A 127 31.31 4.30 10.86
N GLU A 128 30.32 4.23 9.98
CA GLU A 128 30.39 4.93 8.67
C GLU A 128 30.12 6.43 8.78
N LEU A 129 29.49 6.87 9.88
CA LEU A 129 29.14 8.27 10.12
C LEU A 129 30.12 9.00 11.05
N GLY A 130 31.13 8.31 11.59
CA GLY A 130 32.16 8.92 12.44
C GLY A 130 31.63 9.52 13.75
N VAL A 131 30.43 9.14 14.21
CA VAL A 131 29.77 9.74 15.39
C VAL A 131 30.25 9.11 16.71
N LEU A 132 31.09 8.07 16.63
CA LEU A 132 31.84 7.55 17.77
C LEU A 132 33.31 7.90 17.58
N SER A 133 33.67 9.09 18.08
CA SER A 133 35.04 9.52 18.36
C SER A 133 35.19 9.77 19.85
#